data_AF-A0A8H3MF86-F1
#
_entry.id   AF-A0A8H3MF86-F1
#
_cell.length_a   1.000
_cell.length_b   1.000
_cell.length_c   1.000
_cell.angle_alpha   90.00
_cell.angle_beta   90.00
_cell.angle_gamma   90.00
#
_symmetry.space_group_name_H-M   'P 1'
#
loop_
_entity.id
_entity.type
_entity.pdbx_description
1 polymer ?
#
loop_
_entity_poly.entity_id
_entity_poly.type
_entity_poly.pdbx_seq_one_letter_code
_entity_poly.pdbx_strand_id
1 'polypeptide(L)'
;MIACDGWMNIKQEHLFGVVFITSTGEMLIWGAKDISDERSKTKNVINHIKNIMVEAKNENIKINCFVTDSAGEYAAARKIMQVEYPNKVFLPCMAHQMNLIVEEIFKESDVYQRTSTKAVKIISYFHSSAYFTGLLRNEQKSLYDKTIALIASGETWWNSYYFCFHSILKTEAALKRHISTTKKFLPPDIIAIINDSNFWSHLYELQNLILPLCAVLNKLQKDMAQLYEVVLTFGWAVKVFFDHPNENFSGNMINRLECY
;
A
#
# COMPACT_ATOMS: atom_id res chain seq x y z
N MET A 1 20.95 -9.68 8.38
CA MET A 1 19.77 -9.95 7.53
C MET A 1 19.97 -9.23 6.21
N ILE A 2 19.38 -9.74 5.13
CA ILE A 2 19.39 -9.06 3.83
C ILE A 2 17.95 -8.78 3.45
N ALA A 3 17.68 -7.55 3.01
CA ALA A 3 16.44 -7.16 2.37
C ALA A 3 16.72 -6.86 0.90
N CYS A 4 15.93 -7.47 0.01
CA CYS A 4 16.01 -7.23 -1.42
C CYS A 4 14.70 -6.65 -1.92
N ASP A 5 14.80 -5.65 -2.80
CA ASP A 5 13.63 -5.02 -3.42
C ASP A 5 13.86 -4.79 -4.92
N GLY A 6 12.81 -4.98 -5.71
CA GLY A 6 12.81 -4.76 -7.14
C GLY A 6 11.90 -3.57 -7.49
N TRP A 7 12.42 -2.58 -8.20
CA TRP A 7 11.61 -1.46 -8.68
C TRP A 7 11.99 -1.05 -10.11
N MET A 8 11.06 -0.37 -10.77
CA MET A 8 11.30 0.25 -12.07
C MET A 8 11.58 1.73 -11.86
N ASN A 9 12.66 2.25 -12.44
CA ASN A 9 12.98 3.67 -12.37
C ASN A 9 12.25 4.48 -13.47
N ILE A 10 12.42 5.80 -13.46
CA ILE A 10 11.78 6.72 -14.42
C ILE A 10 12.22 6.49 -15.89
N LYS A 11 13.31 5.77 -16.12
CA LYS A 11 13.80 5.37 -17.45
C LYS A 11 13.28 4.01 -17.89
N GLN A 12 12.38 3.39 -17.11
CA GLN A 12 11.90 2.03 -17.32
C GLN A 12 12.98 0.95 -17.16
N GLU A 13 14.04 1.24 -16.41
CA GLU A 13 15.05 0.25 -16.04
C GLU A 13 14.58 -0.49 -14.78
N HIS A 14 14.64 -1.82 -14.80
CA HIS A 14 14.37 -2.68 -13.65
C HIS A 14 15.64 -2.79 -12.80
N LEU A 15 15.57 -2.28 -11.57
CA LEU A 15 16.66 -2.31 -10.61
C LEU A 15 16.35 -3.31 -9.49
N PHE A 16 17.38 -4.01 -9.06
CA PHE A 16 17.37 -4.91 -7.91
C PHE A 16 18.29 -4.36 -6.82
N GLY A 17 17.70 -3.79 -5.77
CA GLY A 17 18.42 -3.24 -4.64
C GLY A 17 18.64 -4.27 -3.54
N VAL A 18 19.79 -4.17 -2.88
CA VAL A 18 20.19 -5.05 -1.77
C VAL A 18 20.63 -4.18 -0.59
N VAL A 19 20.02 -4.43 0.56
CA VAL A 19 20.36 -3.78 1.83
C VAL A 19 20.69 -4.83 2.87
N PHE A 20 21.79 -4.63 3.58
CA PHE A 20 22.20 -5.45 4.71
C PHE A 20 21.73 -4.78 6.00
N ILE A 21 21.12 -5.55 6.87
CA ILE A 21 20.65 -5.12 8.17
C ILE A 21 21.43 -5.90 9.22
N THR A 22 22.23 -5.19 10.02
CA THR A 22 23.10 -5.78 11.04
C THR A 22 22.29 -6.30 12.23
N SER A 23 22.94 -7.00 13.17
CA SER A 23 22.29 -7.41 14.43
C SER A 23 21.94 -6.25 15.35
N THR A 24 22.56 -5.07 15.16
CA THR A 24 22.25 -3.84 15.89
C THR A 24 21.11 -3.04 15.23
N GLY A 25 20.62 -3.48 14.06
CA GLY A 25 19.57 -2.79 13.30
C GLY A 25 20.09 -1.74 12.33
N GLU A 26 21.41 -1.61 12.16
CA GLU A 26 21.98 -0.65 11.21
C GLU A 26 21.78 -1.13 9.77
N MET A 27 21.39 -0.20 8.91
CA MET A 27 21.19 -0.43 7.48
C MET A 27 22.43 -0.05 6.67
N LEU A 28 22.94 -1.00 5.89
CA LEU A 28 24.06 -0.82 4.98
C LEU A 28 23.58 -1.08 3.55
N ILE A 29 23.62 -0.05 2.72
CA ILE A 29 23.30 -0.18 1.29
C ILE A 29 24.43 -0.97 0.64
N TRP A 30 24.12 -2.15 0.11
CA TRP A 30 25.09 -2.98 -0.58
C TRP A 30 25.25 -2.54 -2.04
N GLY A 31 24.12 -2.27 -2.68
CA GLY A 31 24.10 -1.77 -4.04
C GLY A 31 22.74 -1.94 -4.70
N ALA A 32 22.65 -1.47 -5.93
CA ALA A 32 21.54 -1.73 -6.83
C ALA A 32 22.12 -2.24 -8.15
N LYS A 33 21.57 -3.35 -8.64
CA LYS A 33 21.96 -3.95 -9.91
C LYS A 33 20.85 -3.69 -10.93
N ASP A 34 21.23 -3.23 -12.11
CA ASP A 34 20.32 -3.23 -13.26
C ASP A 34 20.11 -4.67 -13.74
N ILE A 35 18.85 -5.10 -13.76
CA ILE A 35 18.40 -6.42 -14.20
C ILE A 35 17.41 -6.32 -15.36
N SER A 36 17.40 -5.18 -16.08
CA SER A 36 16.47 -4.91 -17.19
C SER A 36 16.61 -5.89 -18.35
N ASP A 37 17.80 -6.46 -18.56
CA ASP A 37 18.07 -7.46 -19.59
C ASP A 37 17.68 -8.88 -19.16
N GLU A 38 17.29 -9.07 -17.89
CA GLU A 38 16.88 -10.34 -17.33
C GLU A 38 15.35 -10.48 -17.31
N ARG A 39 14.83 -11.64 -17.72
CA ARG A 39 13.41 -11.94 -17.50
C ARG A 39 13.16 -12.18 -16.01
N SER A 40 12.08 -11.64 -15.46
CA SER A 40 11.69 -11.95 -14.07
C SER A 40 11.23 -13.41 -13.94
N LYS A 41 12.19 -14.30 -13.67
CA LYS A 41 11.99 -15.75 -13.50
C LYS A 41 12.57 -16.16 -12.15
N THR A 42 11.91 -17.12 -11.50
CA THR A 42 12.35 -17.71 -10.23
C THR A 42 13.83 -18.11 -10.23
N LYS A 43 14.33 -18.69 -11.33
CA LYS A 43 15.74 -19.09 -11.46
C LYS A 43 16.71 -17.89 -11.38
N ASN A 44 16.33 -16.74 -11.94
CA ASN A 44 17.16 -15.55 -11.93
C ASN A 44 17.23 -14.96 -10.53
N VAL A 45 16.09 -14.88 -9.83
CA VAL A 45 16.05 -14.47 -8.41
C VAL A 45 16.92 -15.38 -7.54
N ILE A 46 16.82 -16.70 -7.71
CA ILE A 46 17.67 -17.67 -6.99
C ILE A 46 19.16 -17.39 -7.24
N ASN A 47 19.54 -17.16 -8.50
CA ASN A 47 20.92 -16.87 -8.85
C ASN A 47 21.40 -15.56 -8.20
N HIS A 48 20.58 -14.50 -8.19
CA HIS A 48 20.93 -13.25 -7.51
C HIS A 48 21.16 -13.45 -6.02
N ILE A 49 20.27 -14.17 -5.34
CA ILE A 49 20.43 -14.48 -3.91
C ILE A 49 21.72 -15.29 -3.67
N LYS A 50 22.00 -16.30 -4.50
CA LYS A 50 23.22 -17.10 -4.39
C LYS A 50 24.49 -16.28 -4.63
N ASN A 51 24.47 -15.35 -5.59
CA ASN A 51 25.59 -14.45 -5.85
C ASN A 51 25.86 -13.55 -4.63
N ILE A 52 24.81 -12.96 -4.05
CA ILE A 52 24.91 -12.16 -2.82
C ILE A 52 25.49 -13.00 -1.67
N MET A 53 25.10 -14.27 -1.56
CA MET A 53 25.67 -15.17 -0.56
C MET A 53 27.17 -15.40 -0.74
N VAL A 54 27.64 -15.49 -1.98
CA VAL A 54 29.06 -15.64 -2.31
C VAL A 54 29.82 -14.35 -2.00
N GLU A 55 29.32 -13.21 -2.44
CA GLU A 55 29.90 -11.89 -2.18
C GLU A 55 30.03 -11.62 -0.68
N ALA A 56 28.96 -11.81 0.08
CA ALA A 56 28.97 -11.64 1.53
C ALA A 56 29.96 -12.60 2.22
N LYS A 57 30.08 -13.83 1.73
CA LYS A 57 31.05 -14.79 2.28
C LYS A 57 32.49 -14.34 2.04
N ASN A 58 32.79 -13.76 0.87
CA ASN A 58 34.12 -13.24 0.56
C ASN A 58 34.53 -12.10 1.51
N GLU A 59 33.55 -11.31 1.95
CA GLU A 59 33.71 -10.26 2.96
C GLU A 59 33.58 -10.75 4.41
N ASN A 60 33.55 -12.08 4.62
CA ASN A 60 33.36 -12.72 5.94
C ASN A 60 32.06 -12.30 6.67
N ILE A 61 31.02 -11.93 5.93
CA ILE A 61 29.72 -11.54 6.48
C ILE A 61 28.82 -12.77 6.60
N LYS A 62 28.33 -13.05 7.82
CA LYS A 62 27.37 -14.12 8.08
C LYS A 62 25.93 -13.66 7.81
N ILE A 63 25.29 -14.27 6.81
CA ILE A 63 23.87 -14.05 6.51
C ILE A 63 23.01 -15.15 7.14
N ASN A 64 22.06 -14.74 8.00
CA ASN A 64 21.10 -15.63 8.66
C ASN A 64 19.69 -15.57 8.06
N CYS A 65 19.31 -14.47 7.42
CA CYS A 65 17.94 -14.22 6.99
C CYS A 65 17.91 -13.40 5.70
N PHE A 66 16.99 -13.76 4.80
CA PHE A 66 16.64 -13.04 3.58
C PHE A 66 15.19 -12.60 3.63
N VAL A 67 14.94 -11.35 3.26
CA VAL A 67 13.61 -10.76 3.10
C VAL A 67 13.49 -10.29 1.66
N THR A 68 12.47 -10.73 0.93
CA THR A 68 12.24 -10.32 -0.46
C THR A 68 10.77 -9.95 -0.68
N ASP A 69 10.45 -9.20 -1.73
CA ASP A 69 9.07 -8.93 -2.12
C ASP A 69 8.24 -10.21 -2.32
N SER A 70 6.91 -10.08 -2.41
CA SER A 70 6.02 -11.25 -2.53
C SER A 70 5.50 -11.51 -3.94
N ALA A 71 6.13 -10.95 -4.97
CA ALA A 71 5.80 -11.31 -6.34
C ALA A 71 6.06 -12.82 -6.57
N GLY A 72 5.34 -13.39 -7.54
CA GLY A 72 5.24 -14.85 -7.70
C GLY A 72 6.60 -15.54 -7.86
N GLU A 73 7.52 -14.93 -8.60
CA GLU A 73 8.87 -15.41 -8.81
C GLU A 73 9.72 -15.42 -7.54
N TYR A 74 9.59 -14.40 -6.69
CA TYR A 74 10.29 -14.28 -5.40
C TYR A 74 9.70 -15.22 -4.36
N ALA A 75 8.36 -15.33 -4.31
CA ALA A 75 7.69 -16.29 -3.45
C ALA A 75 8.10 -17.74 -3.78
N ALA A 76 8.16 -18.09 -5.06
CA ALA A 76 8.65 -19.38 -5.50
C ALA A 76 10.14 -19.59 -5.18
N ALA A 77 10.98 -18.56 -5.37
CA ALA A 77 12.40 -18.62 -5.05
C ALA A 77 12.64 -18.86 -3.56
N ARG A 78 11.91 -18.15 -2.68
CA ARG A 78 11.99 -18.35 -1.22
C ARG A 78 11.68 -19.79 -0.84
N LYS A 79 10.61 -20.38 -1.36
CA LYS A 79 10.23 -21.77 -1.07
C LYS A 79 11.33 -22.77 -1.45
N ILE A 80 11.93 -22.61 -2.63
CA ILE A 80 13.03 -23.46 -3.10
C ILE A 80 14.27 -23.26 -2.21
N MET A 81 14.65 -22.01 -1.96
CA MET A 81 15.85 -21.66 -1.20
C MET A 81 15.76 -22.08 0.27
N GLN A 82 14.57 -22.07 0.86
CA GLN A 82 14.33 -22.54 2.23
C GLN A 82 14.60 -24.04 2.37
N VAL A 83 14.29 -24.84 1.35
CA VAL A 83 14.62 -26.28 1.31
C VAL A 83 16.12 -26.48 1.08
N GLU A 84 16.72 -25.71 0.16
CA GLU A 84 18.15 -25.85 -0.18
C GLU A 84 19.08 -25.38 0.96
N TYR A 85 18.69 -24.36 1.71
CA TYR A 85 19.48 -23.76 2.79
C TYR A 85 18.71 -23.76 4.12
N PRO A 86 18.54 -24.94 4.76
CA PRO A 86 17.75 -25.08 5.99
C PRO A 86 18.33 -24.32 7.19
N ASN A 87 19.60 -23.91 7.13
CA ASN A 87 20.26 -23.10 8.14
C ASN A 87 20.04 -21.58 7.96
N LYS A 88 19.19 -21.17 7.00
CA LYS A 88 18.85 -19.77 6.74
C LYS A 88 17.35 -19.58 6.75
N VAL A 89 16.93 -18.39 7.17
CA VAL A 89 15.52 -17.99 7.19
C VAL A 89 15.21 -17.21 5.91
N PHE A 90 14.07 -17.50 5.27
CA PHE A 90 13.56 -16.77 4.12
C PHE A 90 12.16 -16.25 4.45
N LEU A 91 12.00 -14.93 4.45
CA LEU A 91 10.76 -14.26 4.83
C LEU A 91 10.21 -13.42 3.68
N PRO A 92 8.87 -13.31 3.56
CA PRO A 92 8.27 -12.29 2.69
C PRO A 92 8.51 -10.89 3.26
N CYS A 93 8.51 -9.89 2.38
CA CYS A 93 8.48 -8.49 2.77
C CYS A 93 7.12 -8.18 3.41
N MET A 94 7.15 -7.89 4.70
CA MET A 94 5.92 -7.64 5.47
C MET A 94 5.18 -6.38 5.00
N ALA A 95 5.91 -5.34 4.61
CA ALA A 95 5.29 -4.14 4.05
C ALA A 95 4.47 -4.48 2.79
N HIS A 96 4.99 -5.34 1.92
CA HIS A 96 4.27 -5.80 0.74
C HIS A 96 3.06 -6.67 1.12
N GLN A 97 3.16 -7.53 2.14
CA GLN A 97 2.03 -8.32 2.63
C GLN A 97 0.88 -7.43 3.11
N MET A 98 1.18 -6.36 3.84
CA MET A 98 0.17 -5.36 4.23
C MET A 98 -0.50 -4.69 3.03
N ASN A 99 0.23 -4.46 1.93
CA ASN A 99 -0.35 -3.90 0.72
C ASN A 99 -1.41 -4.86 0.14
N LEU A 100 -1.08 -6.14 0.04
CA LEU A 100 -1.99 -7.16 -0.49
C LEU A 100 -3.27 -7.26 0.35
N ILE A 101 -3.15 -7.19 1.68
CA ILE A 101 -4.30 -7.20 2.59
C ILE A 101 -5.30 -6.06 2.29
N VAL A 102 -4.81 -4.86 1.97
CA VAL A 102 -5.67 -3.73 1.60
C VAL A 102 -6.36 -3.99 0.25
N GLU A 103 -5.69 -4.62 -0.71
CA GLU A 103 -6.33 -5.04 -1.96
C GLU A 103 -7.42 -6.09 -1.72
N GLU A 104 -7.20 -7.01 -0.78
CA GLU A 104 -8.17 -8.03 -0.41
C GLU A 104 -9.46 -7.41 0.16
N ILE A 105 -9.40 -6.28 0.89
CA ILE A 105 -10.59 -5.54 1.34
C ILE A 105 -11.51 -5.18 0.16
N PHE A 106 -10.92 -4.69 -0.93
CA PHE A 106 -11.68 -4.31 -2.12
C PHE A 106 -12.17 -5.51 -2.93
N LYS A 107 -11.52 -6.67 -2.81
CA LYS A 107 -11.98 -7.92 -3.44
C LYS A 107 -13.09 -8.59 -2.63
N GLU A 108 -13.03 -8.48 -1.31
CA GLU A 108 -13.99 -9.11 -0.39
C GLU A 108 -15.31 -8.33 -0.32
N SER A 109 -15.26 -7.00 -0.44
CA SER A 109 -16.47 -6.17 -0.35
C SER A 109 -16.71 -5.34 -1.60
N ASP A 110 -17.73 -5.71 -2.38
CA ASP A 110 -18.31 -4.93 -3.47
C ASP A 110 -18.66 -3.48 -3.06
N VAL A 111 -19.14 -3.28 -1.84
CA VAL A 111 -19.53 -1.94 -1.33
C VAL A 111 -18.31 -1.04 -1.23
N TYR A 112 -17.26 -1.49 -0.55
CA TYR A 112 -15.96 -0.81 -0.47
C TYR A 112 -15.30 -0.62 -1.83
N GLN A 113 -15.35 -1.60 -2.72
CA GLN A 113 -14.81 -1.47 -4.08
C GLN A 113 -15.49 -0.35 -4.87
N ARG A 114 -16.84 -0.34 -4.88
CA ARG A 114 -17.63 0.67 -5.57
C ARG A 114 -17.44 2.05 -4.95
N THR A 115 -17.36 2.13 -3.62
CA THR A 115 -17.09 3.37 -2.89
C THR A 115 -15.71 3.94 -3.23
N SER A 116 -14.67 3.09 -3.24
CA SER A 116 -13.31 3.47 -3.68
C SER A 116 -13.31 3.99 -5.11
N THR A 117 -13.96 3.29 -6.04
CA THR A 117 -14.07 3.70 -7.45
C THR A 117 -14.76 5.06 -7.59
N LYS A 118 -15.86 5.29 -6.86
CA LYS A 118 -16.58 6.58 -6.82
C LYS A 118 -15.68 7.71 -6.29
N ALA A 119 -14.91 7.46 -5.23
CA ALA A 119 -13.99 8.41 -4.65
C ALA A 119 -12.86 8.81 -5.62
N VAL A 120 -12.21 7.82 -6.24
CA VAL A 120 -11.18 8.05 -7.28
C VAL A 120 -11.75 8.88 -8.43
N LYS A 121 -12.98 8.58 -8.87
CA LYS A 121 -13.65 9.32 -9.94
C LYS A 121 -13.86 10.80 -9.61
N ILE A 122 -14.24 11.14 -8.37
CA ILE A 122 -14.36 12.54 -7.92
C ILE A 122 -13.00 13.24 -8.05
N ILE A 123 -11.93 12.62 -7.53
CA ILE A 123 -10.61 13.25 -7.55
C ILE A 123 -10.09 13.44 -8.97
N SER A 124 -10.19 12.41 -9.82
CA SER A 124 -9.77 12.48 -11.22
C SER A 124 -10.48 13.61 -11.96
N TYR A 125 -11.78 13.82 -11.69
CA TYR A 125 -12.52 14.94 -12.27
C TYR A 125 -11.93 16.29 -11.87
N PHE A 126 -11.75 16.56 -10.58
CA PHE A 126 -11.21 17.84 -10.12
C PHE A 126 -9.76 18.04 -10.58
N HIS A 127 -8.92 17.00 -10.57
CA HIS A 127 -7.55 17.07 -11.07
C HIS A 127 -7.49 17.39 -12.57
N SER A 128 -8.45 16.88 -13.37
CA SER A 128 -8.51 17.17 -14.80
C SER A 128 -8.99 18.58 -15.15
N SER A 129 -9.60 19.31 -14.21
CA SER A 129 -10.11 20.66 -14.44
C SER A 129 -9.61 21.68 -13.42
N ALA A 130 -8.62 22.48 -13.85
CA ALA A 130 -8.13 23.61 -13.07
C ALA A 130 -9.24 24.61 -12.72
N TYR A 131 -10.21 24.81 -13.62
CA TYR A 131 -11.35 25.70 -13.40
C TYR A 131 -12.24 25.22 -12.25
N PHE A 132 -12.73 23.97 -12.29
CA PHE A 132 -13.60 23.43 -11.23
C PHE A 132 -12.85 23.24 -9.91
N THR A 133 -11.55 22.91 -9.96
CA THR A 133 -10.70 22.92 -8.76
C THR A 133 -10.57 24.32 -8.17
N GLY A 134 -10.43 25.37 -8.99
CA GLY A 134 -10.40 26.75 -8.52
C GLY A 134 -11.71 27.14 -7.82
N LEU A 135 -12.85 26.78 -8.39
CA LEU A 135 -14.16 27.02 -7.78
C LEU A 135 -14.33 26.26 -6.47
N LEU A 136 -13.93 24.99 -6.41
CA LEU A 136 -13.95 24.21 -5.16
C LEU A 136 -13.08 24.86 -4.08
N ARG A 137 -11.89 25.36 -4.43
CA ARG A 137 -11.02 26.09 -3.50
C ARG A 137 -11.68 27.37 -2.96
N ASN A 138 -12.46 28.07 -3.77
CA ASN A 138 -13.20 29.25 -3.31
C ASN A 138 -14.28 28.86 -2.29
N GLU A 139 -15.01 27.77 -2.53
CA GLU A 139 -15.99 27.24 -1.57
C GLU A 139 -15.31 26.77 -0.28
N GLN A 140 -14.17 26.06 -0.37
CA GLN A 140 -13.36 25.67 0.78
C GLN A 140 -12.88 26.89 1.58
N LYS A 141 -12.36 27.93 0.93
CA LYS A 141 -11.96 29.18 1.61
C LYS A 141 -13.14 29.84 2.30
N SER A 142 -14.30 29.90 1.66
CA SER A 142 -15.51 30.49 2.26
C SER A 142 -16.00 29.71 3.48
N LEU A 143 -15.87 28.38 3.52
CA LEU A 143 -16.40 27.54 4.60
C LEU A 143 -15.40 27.26 5.71
N TYR A 144 -14.11 27.14 5.38
CA TYR A 144 -13.08 26.61 6.28
C TYR A 144 -11.92 27.56 6.53
N ASP A 145 -11.89 28.73 5.87
CA ASP A 145 -10.76 29.68 5.86
C ASP A 145 -9.42 29.04 5.44
N LYS A 146 -9.49 27.95 4.67
CA LYS A 146 -8.32 27.24 4.15
C LYS A 146 -8.69 26.44 2.92
N THR A 147 -7.68 26.07 2.14
CA THR A 147 -7.83 25.13 1.02
C THR A 147 -7.35 23.75 1.42
N ILE A 148 -8.12 22.72 1.08
CA ILE A 148 -7.76 21.32 1.30
C ILE A 148 -7.43 20.71 -0.06
N ALA A 149 -6.22 20.19 -0.22
CA ALA A 149 -5.83 19.51 -1.45
C ALA A 149 -6.54 18.16 -1.53
N LEU A 150 -7.15 17.87 -2.68
CA LEU A 150 -7.63 16.53 -3.02
C LEU A 150 -6.42 15.67 -3.41
N ILE A 151 -6.19 14.59 -2.67
CA ILE A 151 -5.01 13.73 -2.83
C ILE A 151 -5.39 12.56 -3.71
N ALA A 152 -4.74 12.41 -4.86
CA ALA A 152 -4.95 11.24 -5.72
C ALA A 152 -4.43 9.98 -5.04
N SER A 153 -5.15 8.86 -5.23
CA SER A 153 -4.58 7.54 -4.96
C SER A 153 -3.44 7.31 -5.96
N GLY A 154 -2.21 7.21 -5.47
CA GLY A 154 -1.08 6.78 -6.27
C GLY A 154 -1.11 5.27 -6.40
N GLU A 155 -1.00 4.76 -7.63
CA GLU A 155 -1.05 3.32 -7.94
C GLU A 155 -0.04 2.49 -7.15
N THR A 156 1.08 3.10 -6.73
CA THR A 156 2.18 2.40 -6.06
C THR A 156 2.09 2.38 -4.54
N TRP A 157 1.42 3.33 -3.88
CA TRP A 157 1.47 3.50 -2.42
C TRP A 157 0.08 3.69 -1.81
N TRP A 158 -0.47 2.67 -1.16
CA TRP A 158 -1.83 2.63 -0.59
C TRP A 158 -2.10 3.57 0.60
N ASN A 159 -1.08 4.14 1.25
CA ASN A 159 -1.29 5.31 2.12
C ASN A 159 -2.09 6.40 1.39
N SER A 160 -1.93 6.46 0.06
CA SER A 160 -2.70 7.33 -0.80
C SER A 160 -4.21 7.03 -0.82
N TYR A 161 -4.70 5.80 -0.58
CA TYR A 161 -6.13 5.52 -0.46
C TYR A 161 -6.72 6.18 0.78
N TYR A 162 -6.07 6.03 1.94
CA TYR A 162 -6.50 6.72 3.15
C TYR A 162 -6.50 8.24 2.94
N PHE A 163 -5.41 8.81 2.44
CA PHE A 163 -5.32 10.25 2.20
C PHE A 163 -6.31 10.75 1.15
N CYS A 164 -6.58 9.96 0.12
CA CYS A 164 -7.62 10.17 -0.88
C CYS A 164 -8.99 10.29 -0.21
N PHE A 165 -9.42 9.25 0.51
CA PHE A 165 -10.73 9.21 1.16
C PHE A 165 -10.87 10.31 2.21
N HIS A 166 -9.84 10.52 3.03
CA HIS A 166 -9.79 11.57 4.04
C HIS A 166 -9.89 12.97 3.42
N SER A 167 -9.23 13.22 2.29
CA SER A 167 -9.29 14.52 1.61
C SER A 167 -10.69 14.83 1.06
N ILE A 168 -11.41 13.81 0.57
CA ILE A 168 -12.80 13.93 0.11
C ILE A 168 -13.73 14.20 1.29
N LEU A 169 -13.62 13.41 2.37
CA LEU A 169 -14.43 13.56 3.58
C LEU A 169 -14.25 14.96 4.21
N LYS A 170 -13.00 15.44 4.30
CA LYS A 170 -12.71 16.80 4.78
C LYS A 170 -13.26 17.91 3.88
N THR A 171 -13.57 17.61 2.62
CA THR A 171 -14.10 18.56 1.64
C THR A 171 -15.60 18.38 1.40
N GLU A 172 -16.28 17.51 2.15
CA GLU A 172 -17.69 17.17 1.93
C GLU A 172 -18.61 18.40 1.83
N ALA A 173 -18.57 19.29 2.83
CA ALA A 173 -19.47 20.44 2.85
C ALA A 173 -19.19 21.41 1.69
N ALA A 174 -17.92 21.60 1.33
CA ALA A 174 -17.53 22.39 0.16
C ALA A 174 -17.98 21.74 -1.16
N LEU A 175 -17.91 20.40 -1.29
CA LEU A 175 -18.40 19.68 -2.46
C LEU A 175 -19.93 19.81 -2.60
N LYS A 176 -20.68 19.66 -1.50
CA LYS A 176 -22.14 19.82 -1.49
C LYS A 176 -22.56 21.26 -1.83
N ARG A 177 -21.85 22.26 -1.30
CA ARG A 177 -22.08 23.67 -1.63
C ARG A 177 -21.73 23.98 -3.08
N HIS A 178 -20.60 23.46 -3.57
CA HIS A 178 -20.16 23.60 -4.95
C HIS A 178 -21.21 23.11 -5.94
N ILE A 179 -21.81 21.93 -5.71
CA ILE A 179 -22.91 21.43 -6.56
C ILE A 179 -24.11 22.35 -6.53
N SER A 180 -24.45 22.90 -5.37
CA SER A 180 -25.60 23.79 -5.23
C SER A 180 -25.40 25.09 -6.02
N THR A 181 -24.16 25.57 -6.15
CA THR A 181 -23.82 26.80 -6.88
C THR A 181 -23.51 26.57 -8.37
N THR A 182 -23.02 25.40 -8.78
CA THR A 182 -22.53 25.12 -10.14
C THR A 182 -23.24 23.96 -10.86
N LYS A 183 -24.42 23.52 -10.36
CA LYS A 183 -25.16 22.33 -10.82
C LYS A 183 -25.26 22.12 -12.34
N LYS A 184 -25.28 23.21 -13.14
CA LYS A 184 -25.40 23.17 -14.60
C LYS A 184 -24.12 22.74 -15.34
N PHE A 185 -22.96 22.75 -14.68
CA PHE A 185 -21.65 22.56 -15.31
C PHE A 185 -20.88 21.33 -14.84
N LEU A 186 -21.38 20.63 -13.81
CA LEU A 186 -20.80 19.40 -13.28
C LEU A 186 -21.40 18.17 -14.00
N PRO A 187 -20.60 17.12 -14.25
CA PRO A 187 -21.10 15.85 -14.78
C PRO A 187 -22.21 15.24 -13.89
N PRO A 188 -23.33 14.73 -14.47
CA PRO A 188 -24.46 14.20 -13.70
C PRO A 188 -24.10 13.05 -12.75
N ASP A 189 -23.13 12.23 -13.14
CA ASP A 189 -22.61 11.13 -12.35
C ASP A 189 -21.81 11.59 -11.12
N ILE A 190 -21.00 12.64 -11.23
CA ILE A 190 -20.32 13.26 -10.08
C ILE A 190 -21.34 13.87 -9.11
N ILE A 191 -22.36 14.56 -9.65
CA ILE A 191 -23.47 15.11 -8.86
C ILE A 191 -24.22 14.00 -8.11
N ALA A 192 -24.49 12.87 -8.78
CA ALA A 192 -25.17 11.73 -8.17
C ALA A 192 -24.37 11.14 -7.01
N ILE A 193 -23.05 10.99 -7.15
CA ILE A 193 -22.18 10.46 -6.08
C ILE A 193 -22.18 11.38 -4.87
N ILE A 194 -22.01 12.70 -5.05
CA ILE A 194 -21.90 13.64 -3.91
C ILE A 194 -23.24 13.80 -3.17
N ASN A 195 -24.38 13.60 -3.85
CA ASN A 195 -25.71 13.61 -3.22
C ASN A 195 -26.10 12.26 -2.59
N ASP A 196 -25.36 11.18 -2.83
CA ASP A 196 -25.60 9.86 -2.28
C ASP A 196 -25.14 9.80 -0.82
N SER A 197 -26.07 9.75 0.14
CA SER A 197 -25.74 9.66 1.57
C SER A 197 -25.01 8.35 1.91
N ASN A 198 -25.30 7.26 1.20
CA ASN A 198 -24.64 5.97 1.42
C ASN A 198 -23.19 6.01 0.96
N PHE A 199 -22.86 6.80 -0.07
CA PHE A 199 -21.48 6.99 -0.47
C PHE A 199 -20.66 7.59 0.68
N TRP A 200 -21.18 8.62 1.35
CA TRP A 200 -20.46 9.28 2.46
C TRP A 200 -20.30 8.36 3.68
N SER A 201 -21.34 7.61 4.05
CA SER A 201 -21.25 6.66 5.17
C SER A 201 -20.24 5.53 4.89
N HIS A 202 -20.32 4.89 3.72
CA HIS A 202 -19.40 3.83 3.35
C HIS A 202 -17.96 4.36 3.18
N LEU A 203 -17.78 5.58 2.69
CA LEU A 203 -16.45 6.19 2.56
C LEU A 203 -15.82 6.45 3.95
N TYR A 204 -16.63 6.88 4.91
CA TYR A 204 -16.19 7.06 6.30
C TYR A 204 -15.83 5.72 6.96
N GLU A 205 -16.66 4.70 6.80
CA GLU A 205 -16.38 3.34 7.28
C GLU A 205 -15.08 2.80 6.68
N LEU A 206 -14.93 2.89 5.35
CA LEU A 206 -13.74 2.43 4.63
C LEU A 206 -12.48 3.19 5.07
N GLN A 207 -12.55 4.50 5.24
CA GLN A 207 -11.43 5.31 5.73
C GLN A 207 -11.01 4.86 7.14
N ASN A 208 -11.97 4.59 8.03
CA ASN A 208 -11.69 4.15 9.39
C ASN A 208 -11.17 2.70 9.46
N LEU A 209 -11.56 1.85 8.52
CA LEU A 209 -11.02 0.50 8.39
C LEU A 209 -9.55 0.53 7.93
N ILE A 210 -9.20 1.42 7.00
CA ILE A 210 -7.84 1.51 6.43
C ILE A 210 -6.87 2.28 7.35
N LEU A 211 -7.34 3.30 8.07
CA LEU A 211 -6.53 4.10 8.98
C LEU A 211 -5.61 3.28 9.92
N PRO A 212 -6.13 2.29 10.66
CA PRO A 212 -5.28 1.47 11.51
C PRO A 212 -4.20 0.76 10.68
N LEU A 213 -4.58 0.15 9.54
CA LEU A 213 -3.62 -0.53 8.68
C LEU A 213 -2.48 0.41 8.24
N CYS A 214 -2.77 1.68 7.91
CA CYS A 214 -1.74 2.68 7.60
C CYS A 214 -0.75 2.87 8.76
N ALA A 215 -1.22 2.87 10.01
CA ALA A 215 -0.35 2.99 11.18
C ALA A 215 0.59 1.77 11.32
N VAL A 216 0.07 0.56 11.05
CA VAL A 216 0.87 -0.67 11.01
C VAL A 216 1.98 -0.56 9.97
N LEU A 217 1.65 -0.16 8.74
CA LEU A 217 2.64 -0.04 7.68
C LEU A 217 3.69 1.01 7.98
N ASN A 218 3.26 2.20 8.42
CA ASN A 218 4.19 3.27 8.79
C ASN A 218 5.14 2.84 9.91
N LYS A 219 4.76 1.84 10.71
CA LYS A 219 5.65 1.21 11.68
C LYS A 219 6.63 0.23 11.01
N LEU A 220 6.14 -0.62 10.11
CA LEU A 220 6.92 -1.64 9.40
C LEU A 220 7.91 -1.08 8.36
N GLN A 221 7.62 0.09 7.80
CA GLN A 221 8.49 0.76 6.82
C GLN A 221 9.64 1.54 7.45
N LYS A 222 9.67 1.68 8.77
CA LYS A 222 10.79 2.34 9.45
C LYS A 222 12.04 1.50 9.33
N ASP A 223 13.16 2.19 9.15
CA ASP A 223 14.51 1.63 9.17
C ASP A 223 14.83 0.87 10.47
N MET A 224 14.19 1.26 11.58
CA MET A 224 14.37 0.61 12.88
C MET A 224 13.35 -0.51 13.19
N ALA A 225 12.49 -0.89 12.24
CA ALA A 225 11.45 -1.89 12.48
C ALA A 225 12.07 -3.26 12.80
N GLN A 226 11.64 -3.87 13.91
CA GLN A 226 12.16 -5.16 14.35
C GLN A 226 11.21 -6.31 14.01
N LEU A 227 11.77 -7.53 13.86
CA LEU A 227 10.99 -8.70 13.46
C LEU A 227 9.87 -9.05 14.45
N TYR A 228 10.03 -8.80 15.75
CA TYR A 228 8.95 -9.04 16.72
C TYR A 228 7.76 -8.09 16.52
N GLU A 229 8.01 -6.89 15.99
CA GLU A 229 6.96 -5.92 15.70
C GLU A 229 6.07 -6.39 14.56
N VAL A 230 6.59 -7.21 13.64
CA VAL A 230 5.81 -7.86 12.59
C VAL A 230 4.68 -8.69 13.18
N VAL A 231 4.99 -9.55 14.17
CA VAL A 231 4.00 -10.40 14.83
C VAL A 231 2.94 -9.55 15.54
N LEU A 232 3.37 -8.51 16.26
CA LEU A 232 2.45 -7.59 16.94
C LEU A 232 1.54 -6.85 15.94
N THR A 233 2.09 -6.41 14.81
CA THR A 233 1.32 -5.72 13.78
C THR A 233 0.31 -6.62 13.09
N PHE A 234 0.64 -7.90 12.88
CA PHE A 234 -0.30 -8.89 12.38
C PHE A 234 -1.43 -9.14 13.36
N GLY A 235 -1.12 -9.38 14.64
CA GLY A 235 -2.15 -9.57 15.66
C GLY A 235 -3.09 -8.36 15.77
N TRP A 236 -2.56 -7.16 15.57
CA TRP A 236 -3.37 -5.96 15.55
C TRP A 236 -4.20 -5.81 14.27
N ALA A 237 -3.67 -6.18 13.09
CA ALA A 237 -4.46 -6.25 11.85
C ALA A 237 -5.61 -7.27 11.96
N VAL A 238 -5.35 -8.45 12.51
CA VAL A 238 -6.40 -9.46 12.81
C VAL A 238 -7.46 -8.86 13.73
N LYS A 239 -7.06 -8.15 14.78
CA LYS A 239 -8.01 -7.46 15.68
C LYS A 239 -8.87 -6.43 14.95
N VAL A 240 -8.29 -5.62 14.06
CA VAL A 240 -9.03 -4.64 13.25
C VAL A 240 -10.14 -5.31 12.44
N PHE A 241 -9.87 -6.46 11.82
CA PHE A 241 -10.89 -7.20 11.08
C PHE A 241 -11.86 -7.94 12.00
N PHE A 242 -11.40 -8.47 13.13
CA PHE A 242 -12.25 -9.13 14.12
C PHE A 242 -13.31 -8.18 14.68
N ASP A 243 -12.93 -6.93 14.95
CA ASP A 243 -13.84 -5.90 15.46
C ASP A 243 -14.78 -5.32 14.37
N HIS A 244 -14.71 -5.83 13.13
CA HIS A 244 -15.56 -5.35 12.04
C HIS A 244 -17.03 -5.81 12.20
N PRO A 245 -18.03 -4.92 12.06
CA PRO A 245 -19.44 -5.26 12.33
C PRO A 245 -20.03 -6.35 11.43
N ASN A 246 -19.53 -6.48 10.20
CA ASN A 246 -19.94 -7.54 9.30
C ASN A 246 -19.11 -8.81 9.56
N GLU A 247 -19.73 -9.79 10.22
CA GLU A 247 -19.09 -11.06 10.61
C GLU A 247 -18.59 -11.88 9.41
N ASN A 248 -19.30 -11.87 8.29
CA ASN A 248 -18.87 -12.61 7.09
C ASN A 248 -17.61 -11.97 6.48
N PHE A 249 -17.61 -10.63 6.33
CA PHE A 249 -16.42 -9.89 5.90
C PHE A 249 -15.25 -10.11 6.87
N SER A 250 -15.52 -10.04 8.17
CA SER A 250 -14.52 -10.28 9.23
C SER A 250 -13.87 -11.65 9.09
N GLY A 251 -14.69 -12.71 9.05
CA GLY A 251 -14.21 -14.09 8.94
C GLY A 251 -13.40 -14.32 7.66
N ASN A 252 -13.86 -13.80 6.53
CA ASN A 252 -13.15 -13.96 5.25
C ASN A 252 -11.81 -13.20 5.24
N MET A 253 -11.77 -11.97 5.78
CA MET A 253 -10.54 -11.21 5.89
C MET A 253 -9.52 -11.88 6.83
N ILE A 254 -9.96 -12.42 7.97
CA ILE A 254 -9.09 -13.15 8.90
C ILE A 254 -8.53 -14.41 8.25
N ASN A 255 -9.37 -15.20 7.58
CA ASN A 255 -8.92 -16.41 6.87
C ASN A 255 -7.86 -16.09 5.80
N ARG A 256 -8.00 -14.96 5.09
CA ARG A 256 -7.02 -14.51 4.10
C ARG A 256 -5.68 -14.14 4.75
N LEU A 257 -5.68 -13.56 5.96
CA LEU A 257 -4.45 -13.25 6.70
C LEU A 257 -3.69 -14.49 7.14
N GLU A 258 -4.40 -15.57 7.47
CA GLU A 258 -3.77 -16.86 7.85
C GLU A 258 -3.13 -17.59 6.66
N CYS A 259 -3.46 -17.19 5.42
CA CYS A 259 -2.90 -17.78 4.20
C CYS A 259 -1.56 -17.14 3.75
N TYR A 260 -1.11 -16.06 4.42
CA TYR A 260 0.12 -15.32 4.10
C TYR A 260 1.27 -15.66 5.06
#